data_AF-A0A953MAI1-F1
#
_entry.id   AF-A0A953MAI1-F1
#
_cell.length_a   1.000
_cell.length_b   1.000
_cell.length_c   1.000
_cell.angle_alpha   90.00
_cell.angle_beta   90.00
_cell.angle_gamma   90.00
#
_symmetry.space_group_name_H-M   'P 1'
#
loop_
_entity.id
_entity.type
_entity.pdbx_description
1 polymer ?
#
loop_
_entity_poly.entity_id
_entity_poly.type
_entity_poly.pdbx_seq_one_letter_code
_entity_poly.pdbx_strand_id
1 'polypeptide(L)'
;ETLWLSGNEIYLGGNVVYDNKNNRWNYKQLGFFIEKIRGIKPNNIFAVGHFGGIAHYNGIEWNKYNDFSFDGVIYGIMPFNTEVFLVGRKNSQTIMLRGIKQ
;
A
#
# COMPACT_ATOMS: atom_id res chain seq x y z
N GLU A 1 -10.44 -2.29 3.85
CA GLU A 1 -10.52 -0.80 3.99
C GLU A 1 -9.56 -0.32 5.06
N THR A 2 -8.99 0.87 4.90
CA THR A 2 -7.82 1.29 5.69
C THR A 2 -7.64 2.81 5.68
N LEU A 3 -6.98 3.34 6.72
CA LEU A 3 -6.69 4.77 6.90
C LEU A 3 -5.26 4.95 7.43
N TRP A 4 -4.56 5.97 6.92
CA TRP A 4 -3.27 6.42 7.42
C TRP A 4 -3.22 7.96 7.48
N LEU A 5 -2.71 8.49 8.59
CA LEU A 5 -2.53 9.92 8.81
C LEU A 5 -1.06 10.28 8.78
N SER A 6 -0.74 11.42 8.18
CA SER A 6 0.62 11.97 8.14
C SER A 6 0.58 13.49 8.26
N GLY A 7 0.75 13.99 9.48
CA GLY A 7 0.54 15.42 9.75
C GLY A 7 -0.92 15.81 9.47
N ASN A 8 -1.12 16.74 8.54
CA ASN A 8 -2.46 17.21 8.12
C ASN A 8 -3.00 16.48 6.90
N GLU A 9 -2.31 15.44 6.43
CA GLU A 9 -2.73 14.66 5.26
C GLU A 9 -3.39 13.35 5.68
N ILE A 10 -4.45 12.99 4.96
CA ILE A 10 -5.24 11.78 5.19
C ILE A 10 -5.15 10.89 3.97
N TYR A 11 -4.91 9.61 4.18
CA TYR A 11 -4.83 8.61 3.13
C TYR A 11 -5.78 7.46 3.44
N LEU A 12 -6.67 7.14 2.51
CA LEU A 12 -7.65 6.06 2.66
C LEU A 12 -7.45 5.02 1.56
N GLY A 13 -7.71 3.76 1.89
CA GLY A 13 -7.66 2.66 0.93
C GLY A 13 -8.91 1.79 1.00
N GLY A 14 -9.39 1.38 -0.16
CA GLY A 14 -10.48 0.42 -0.38
C GLY A 14 -10.50 0.05 -1.86
N ASN A 15 -11.58 0.36 -2.59
CA ASN A 15 -11.61 0.19 -4.04
C ASN A 15 -10.60 1.08 -4.80
N VAL A 16 -10.29 2.23 -4.23
CA VAL A 16 -9.31 3.21 -4.73
C VAL A 16 -8.50 3.74 -3.56
N VAL A 17 -7.40 4.42 -3.86
CA VAL A 17 -6.74 5.31 -2.89
C VAL A 17 -7.46 6.64 -2.92
N TYR A 18 -7.79 7.18 -1.75
CA TYR A 18 -8.09 8.60 -1.59
C TYR A 18 -6.96 9.28 -0.82
N ASP A 19 -6.66 10.52 -1.20
CA ASP A 19 -5.85 11.41 -0.37
C ASP A 19 -6.61 12.70 -0.08
N ASN A 20 -6.37 13.26 1.11
CA ASN A 20 -6.68 14.63 1.43
C ASN A 20 -5.38 15.37 1.71
N LYS A 21 -5.11 16.41 0.93
CA LYS A 21 -3.99 17.31 1.16
C LYS A 21 -4.53 18.73 1.26
N ASN A 22 -4.44 19.32 2.45
CA ASN A 22 -4.94 20.67 2.72
C ASN A 22 -6.43 20.85 2.32
N ASN A 23 -7.29 19.94 2.78
CA ASN A 23 -8.73 19.92 2.47
C ASN A 23 -9.09 19.70 0.99
N ARG A 24 -8.12 19.29 0.15
CA ARG A 24 -8.38 18.90 -1.23
C ARG A 24 -8.33 17.38 -1.33
N TRP A 25 -9.47 16.80 -1.69
CA TRP A 25 -9.61 15.36 -1.87
C TRP A 25 -9.28 14.95 -3.30
N ASN A 26 -8.45 13.93 -3.47
CA ASN A 26 -8.18 13.28 -4.75
C ASN A 26 -8.39 11.77 -4.61
N TYR A 27 -8.48 11.08 -5.75
CA TYR A 27 -8.47 9.62 -5.78
C TYR A 27 -7.61 9.07 -6.90
N LYS A 28 -7.12 7.84 -6.70
CA LYS A 28 -6.35 7.08 -7.69
C LYS A 28 -6.77 5.62 -7.69
N GLN A 29 -7.13 5.11 -8.86
CA GLN A 29 -7.36 3.69 -9.07
C GLN A 29 -6.02 2.96 -9.28
N LEU A 30 -5.78 1.92 -8.50
CA LEU A 30 -4.59 1.07 -8.60
C LEU A 30 -4.86 -0.26 -9.32
N GLY A 31 -6.13 -0.65 -9.43
CA GLY A 31 -6.56 -1.88 -10.12
C GLY A 31 -6.64 -3.11 -9.21
N PHE A 32 -6.63 -2.92 -7.88
CA PHE A 32 -6.88 -3.97 -6.90
C PHE A 32 -7.53 -3.36 -5.64
N PHE A 33 -8.22 -4.20 -4.85
CA PHE A 33 -8.80 -3.78 -3.57
C PHE A 33 -7.72 -3.63 -2.52
N ILE A 34 -7.67 -2.49 -1.84
CA ILE A 34 -6.64 -2.10 -0.89
C ILE A 34 -7.07 -2.46 0.53
N GLU A 35 -6.32 -3.38 1.14
CA GLU A 35 -6.52 -3.81 2.53
C GLU A 35 -5.71 -2.97 3.52
N LYS A 36 -4.55 -2.46 3.10
CA LYS A 36 -3.70 -1.65 3.96
C LYS A 36 -3.03 -0.52 3.19
N ILE A 37 -3.11 0.68 3.76
CA ILE A 37 -2.32 1.85 3.36
C ILE A 37 -1.45 2.25 4.56
N ARG A 38 -0.17 2.47 4.32
CA ARG A 38 0.79 2.86 5.35
C ARG A 38 1.97 3.56 4.71
N GLY A 39 2.45 4.63 5.33
CA GLY A 39 3.66 5.32 4.90
C GLY A 39 4.62 5.59 6.06
N ILE A 40 5.80 6.09 5.68
CA ILE A 40 6.77 6.71 6.59
C ILE A 40 6.56 8.23 6.61
N LYS A 41 6.23 8.79 5.43
CA LYS A 41 6.06 10.23 5.17
C LYS A 41 5.18 10.42 3.92
N PRO A 42 4.64 11.62 3.64
CA PRO A 42 3.75 11.88 2.50
C PRO A 42 4.27 11.46 1.12
N ASN A 43 5.59 11.42 0.94
CA ASN A 43 6.26 10.99 -0.28
C ASN A 43 6.83 9.56 -0.22
N ASN A 44 6.37 8.75 0.74
CA ASN A 44 6.74 7.35 0.84
C ASN A 44 5.59 6.58 1.48
N ILE A 45 4.66 6.13 0.64
CA ILE A 45 3.41 5.48 1.06
C ILE A 45 3.25 4.20 0.26
N PHE A 46 2.82 3.14 0.91
CA PHE A 46 2.50 1.90 0.25
C PHE A 46 1.03 1.55 0.41
N ALA A 47 0.49 0.89 -0.60
CA ALA A 47 -0.83 0.29 -0.62
C ALA A 47 -0.71 -1.18 -1.01
N VAL A 48 -1.37 -2.06 -0.25
CA VAL A 48 -1.36 -3.50 -0.49
C VAL A 48 -2.76 -4.10 -0.36
N GLY A 49 -3.02 -5.23 -1.01
CA GLY A 49 -4.30 -5.90 -0.88
C GLY A 49 -4.47 -7.14 -1.75
N HIS A 50 -5.62 -7.23 -2.41
CA HIS A 50 -6.06 -8.43 -3.15
C HIS A 50 -5.19 -8.72 -4.37
N PHE A 51 -5.18 -9.99 -4.79
CA PHE A 51 -4.39 -10.50 -5.92
C PHE A 51 -2.89 -10.15 -5.81
N GLY A 52 -2.38 -10.07 -4.58
CA GLY A 52 -1.01 -9.68 -4.27
C GLY A 52 -0.66 -8.26 -4.71
N GLY A 53 -1.66 -7.39 -4.89
CA GLY A 53 -1.43 -6.01 -5.28
C GLY A 53 -0.51 -5.29 -4.31
N ILE A 54 0.57 -4.72 -4.83
CA ILE A 54 1.51 -3.88 -4.11
C ILE A 54 1.76 -2.63 -4.96
N ALA A 55 1.59 -1.46 -4.36
CA ALA A 55 1.93 -0.18 -4.96
C ALA A 55 2.67 0.72 -3.97
N HIS A 56 3.56 1.57 -4.49
CA HIS A 56 4.35 2.54 -3.73
C HIS A 56 4.25 3.92 -4.37
N TYR A 57 3.84 4.90 -3.56
CA TYR A 57 3.87 6.32 -3.88
C TYR A 57 5.20 6.93 -3.46
N ASN A 58 5.94 7.47 -4.43
CA ASN A 58 7.25 8.08 -4.23
C ASN A 58 7.21 9.62 -4.00
N GLY A 59 6.01 10.18 -3.83
CA GLY A 59 5.80 11.64 -3.75
C GLY A 59 5.40 12.30 -5.07
N ILE A 60 5.54 11.58 -6.18
CA ILE A 60 5.19 12.06 -7.52
C ILE A 60 4.06 11.19 -8.07
N GLU A 61 4.25 9.87 -8.07
CA GLU A 61 3.31 8.92 -8.67
C GLU A 61 3.25 7.59 -7.91
N TRP A 62 2.19 6.84 -8.19
CA TRP A 62 2.00 5.48 -7.70
C TRP A 62 2.63 4.47 -8.66
N ASN A 63 3.68 3.80 -8.21
CA ASN A 63 4.36 2.72 -8.93
C ASN A 63 3.81 1.37 -8.46
N LYS A 64 3.39 0.52 -9.40
CA LYS A 64 2.90 -0.83 -9.11
C LYS A 64 3.98 -1.87 -9.38
N TYR A 65 4.10 -2.85 -8.50
CA TYR A 65 5.05 -3.96 -8.65
C TYR A 65 4.41 -5.11 -9.46
N ASN A 66 4.16 -4.88 -10.74
CA ASN A 66 3.47 -5.86 -11.60
C ASN A 66 4.30 -7.12 -11.88
N ASP A 67 5.62 -7.04 -11.80
CA ASP A 67 6.52 -8.19 -12.01
C ASP A 67 6.49 -9.18 -10.83
N PHE A 68 5.96 -8.75 -9.67
CA PHE A 68 5.73 -9.61 -8.53
C PHE A 68 4.34 -10.26 -8.63
N SER A 69 4.30 -11.55 -8.97
CA SER A 69 3.05 -12.31 -9.03
C SER A 69 2.81 -13.08 -7.73
N PHE A 70 1.75 -12.70 -7.01
CA PHE A 70 1.28 -13.41 -5.83
C PHE A 70 -0.25 -13.47 -5.82
N ASP A 71 -0.80 -14.65 -6.05
CA ASP A 71 -2.26 -14.85 -6.10
C ASP A 71 -2.86 -15.08 -4.70
N GLY A 72 -2.73 -14.08 -3.83
CA GLY A 72 -3.28 -14.09 -2.47
C GLY A 72 -3.67 -12.70 -2.02
N VAL A 73 -3.91 -12.52 -0.72
CA VAL A 73 -4.26 -11.22 -0.15
C VAL A 73 -3.18 -10.78 0.81
N ILE A 74 -2.68 -9.55 0.65
CA ILE A 74 -1.74 -8.94 1.60
C ILE A 74 -2.54 -8.03 2.52
N TYR A 75 -2.52 -8.32 3.82
CA TYR A 75 -3.30 -7.59 4.84
C TYR A 75 -2.48 -6.57 5.61
N GLY A 76 -1.16 -6.73 5.64
CA GLY A 76 -0.27 -5.87 6.40
C GLY A 76 0.97 -5.52 5.62
N ILE A 77 1.47 -4.31 5.87
CA ILE A 77 2.71 -3.78 5.33
C ILE A 77 3.39 -2.89 6.37
N MET A 78 4.69 -3.08 6.52
CA MET A 78 5.53 -2.27 7.40
C MET A 78 6.84 -1.91 6.68
N PRO A 79 6.97 -0.68 6.19
CA PRO A 79 8.25 -0.15 5.74
C PRO A 79 9.18 0.07 6.95
N PHE A 80 10.42 -0.41 6.88
CA PHE A 80 11.43 -0.25 7.93
C PHE A 80 12.82 -0.05 7.30
N ASN A 81 13.40 1.15 7.42
CA ASN A 81 14.67 1.51 6.78
C ASN A 81 14.67 1.25 5.26
N THR A 82 15.56 0.39 4.76
CA THR A 82 15.62 -0.06 3.36
C THR A 82 14.73 -1.26 3.08
N GLU A 83 14.02 -1.78 4.09
CA GLU A 83 13.22 -2.99 3.96
C GLU A 83 11.73 -2.69 4.01
N VAL A 84 10.95 -3.63 3.49
CA VAL A 84 9.50 -3.67 3.61
C VAL A 84 9.09 -5.10 3.97
N PHE A 85 8.34 -5.24 5.05
CA PHE A 85 7.76 -6.51 5.45
C PHE A 85 6.27 -6.51 5.14
N LEU A 86 5.81 -7.61 4.58
CA LEU A 86 4.42 -7.83 4.18
C LEU A 86 3.92 -9.07 4.88
N VAL A 87 2.68 -9.02 5.35
CA VAL A 87 1.99 -10.20 5.88
C VAL A 87 0.68 -10.38 5.14
N GLY A 88 0.38 -11.62 4.80
CA GLY A 88 -0.77 -11.94 3.98
C GLY A 88 -1.20 -13.37 4.17
N ARG A 89 -2.12 -13.79 3.31
CA ARG A 89 -2.65 -15.14 3.27
C ARG A 89 -2.78 -15.60 1.83
N LYS A 90 -2.46 -16.87 1.61
CA LYS A 90 -2.85 -17.62 0.43
C LYS A 90 -3.52 -18.91 0.88
N ASN A 91 -4.72 -19.20 0.37
CA ASN A 91 -5.54 -20.32 0.83
C ASN A 91 -5.74 -20.30 2.35
N SER A 92 -5.21 -21.29 3.09
CA SER A 92 -5.26 -21.33 4.56
C SER A 92 -3.91 -21.08 5.22
N GLN A 93 -2.93 -20.56 4.46
CA GLN A 93 -1.58 -20.34 4.95
C GLN A 93 -1.30 -18.84 5.11
N THR A 94 -0.79 -18.47 6.28
CA THR A 94 -0.16 -17.18 6.51
C THR A 94 1.18 -17.15 5.76
N ILE A 95 1.46 -16.03 5.11
CA ILE A 95 2.73 -15.78 4.44
C ILE A 95 3.35 -14.49 4.96
N MET A 96 4.67 -14.46 4.98
CA MET A 96 5.45 -13.25 5.21
C MET A 96 6.38 -13.06 4.02
N LEU A 97 6.40 -11.85 3.46
CA LEU A 97 7.32 -11.46 2.40
C LEU A 97 8.21 -10.34 2.92
N ARG A 98 9.43 -10.31 2.40
CA ARG A 98 10.43 -9.28 2.68
C ARG A 98 10.91 -8.72 1.34
N GLY A 99 10.78 -7.41 1.17
CA GLY A 99 11.31 -6.66 0.04
C GLY A 99 12.42 -5.71 0.47
N ILE A 100 13.31 -5.37 -0.46
CA ILE A 100 14.35 -4.35 -0.29
C ILE A 100 14.01 -3.19 -1.23
N LYS A 101 13.92 -1.98 -0.67
CA LYS A 101 13.81 -0.72 -1.40
C LYS A 101 15.17 -0.40 -2.00
N GLN A 102 15.23 -0.28 -3.33
CA GLN A 102 16.36 0.31 -4.03
C GLN A 102 16.30 1.84 -3.91
#